data_AF-A0A1F6SQC5-F1
#
_entry.id   AF-A0A1F6SQC5-F1
#
_cell.length_a   1.000
_cell.length_b   1.000
_cell.length_c   1.000
_cell.angle_alpha   90.00
_cell.angle_beta   90.00
_cell.angle_gamma   90.00
#
_symmetry.space_group_name_H-M   'P 1'
#
loop_
_entity.id
_entity.type
_entity.pdbx_description
1 polymer ?
#
loop_
_entity_poly.entity_id
_entity_poly.type
_entity_poly.pdbx_seq_one_letter_code
_entity_poly.pdbx_strand_id
1 'polypeptide(L)'
;MGYLGILCLIPLLAKKDSKFAQFHAKQGLVMLIGWFFSWVPIFGWLLALALFIFWIMAVISVFQGKMKPLPIIGDLAEKINI
;
A
#
# COMPACT_ATOMS: atom_id res chain seq x y z
N MET A 1 0.74 5.60 -8.70
CA MET A 1 -0.50 4.83 -9.03
C MET A 1 -0.79 3.71 -8.03
N GLY A 2 0.21 2.99 -7.51
CA GLY A 2 0.03 1.88 -6.56
C GLY A 2 -0.80 2.19 -5.30
N TYR A 3 -0.94 3.45 -4.89
CA TYR A 3 -1.59 3.84 -3.64
C TYR A 3 -2.95 4.53 -3.82
N LEU A 4 -3.52 4.51 -5.02
CA LEU A 4 -4.82 5.11 -5.31
C LEU A 4 -5.92 4.04 -5.25
N GLY A 5 -6.06 3.40 -4.09
CA GLY A 5 -7.05 2.35 -3.85
C GLY A 5 -6.95 1.21 -4.86
N ILE A 6 -8.05 0.91 -5.56
CA ILE A 6 -8.15 -0.19 -6.53
C ILE A 6 -7.17 -0.08 -7.70
N LEU A 7 -6.67 1.13 -7.99
CA LEU A 7 -5.68 1.34 -9.05
C LEU A 7 -4.32 0.69 -8.74
N CYS A 8 -4.11 0.19 -7.50
CA CYS A 8 -2.97 -0.65 -7.17
C CYS A 8 -2.89 -1.93 -8.03
N LEU A 9 -4.04 -2.40 -8.57
CA LEU A 9 -4.10 -3.58 -9.42
C LEU A 9 -3.46 -3.36 -10.80
N ILE A 10 -3.45 -2.13 -11.32
CA ILE A 10 -2.86 -1.83 -12.63
C ILE A 10 -1.37 -2.21 -12.67
N PRO A 11 -0.50 -1.71 -11.78
CA PRO A 11 0.90 -2.11 -11.77
C PRO A 11 1.10 -3.59 -11.41
N LEU A 12 0.25 -4.20 -10.55
CA LEU A 12 0.33 -5.63 -10.24
C LEU A 12 0.11 -6.49 -11.49
N LEU A 13 -0.88 -6.15 -12.31
CA LEU A 13 -1.29 -6.97 -13.46
C LEU A 13 -0.53 -6.60 -14.74
N ALA A 14 -0.26 -5.31 -14.96
CA ALA A 14 0.23 -4.77 -16.24
C ALA A 14 1.70 -4.34 -16.22
N LYS A 15 2.35 -4.24 -15.06
CA LYS A 15 3.77 -3.82 -14.92
C LYS A 15 4.58 -4.84 -14.13
N LYS A 16 4.50 -6.12 -14.49
CA LYS A 16 5.19 -7.25 -13.83
C LYS A 16 6.71 -7.12 -13.84
N ASP A 17 7.30 -6.54 -14.89
CA ASP A 17 8.76 -6.44 -15.01
C ASP A 17 9.36 -5.29 -14.18
N SER A 18 8.53 -4.37 -13.67
CA SER A 18 9.00 -3.23 -12.90
C SER A 18 9.01 -3.54 -11.41
N LYS A 19 10.20 -3.80 -10.85
CA LYS A 19 10.39 -4.00 -9.40
C LYS A 19 9.83 -2.84 -8.58
N PHE A 20 10.05 -1.60 -9.03
CA PHE A 20 9.55 -0.40 -8.36
C PHE A 20 8.01 -0.32 -8.39
N ALA A 21 7.39 -0.58 -9.54
CA ALA A 21 5.94 -0.56 -9.65
C ALA A 21 5.31 -1.67 -8.80
N GLN A 22 5.86 -2.88 -8.85
CA GLN A 22 5.42 -4.03 -8.05
C GLN A 22 5.56 -3.78 -6.55
N PHE A 23 6.68 -3.21 -6.11
CA PHE A 23 6.91 -2.88 -4.70
C PHE A 23 5.81 -1.97 -4.14
N HIS A 24 5.57 -0.82 -4.79
CA HIS A 24 4.55 0.13 -4.35
C HIS A 24 3.13 -0.41 -4.53
N ALA A 25 2.90 -1.26 -5.52
CA ALA A 25 1.60 -1.87 -5.75
C ALA A 25 1.24 -2.93 -4.70
N LYS A 26 2.19 -3.74 -4.26
CA LYS A 26 1.99 -4.73 -3.18
C LYS A 26 1.68 -4.04 -1.84
N GLN A 27 2.41 -2.98 -1.50
CA GLN A 27 2.09 -2.17 -0.32
C GLN A 27 0.72 -1.48 -0.45
N GLY A 28 0.38 -1.03 -1.66
CA GLY A 28 -0.93 -0.47 -1.95
C GLY A 28 -2.08 -1.46 -1.77
N LEU A 29 -1.86 -2.71 -2.17
CA LEU A 29 -2.83 -3.80 -1.99
C LEU A 29 -3.06 -4.11 -0.49
N VAL A 30 -2.00 -4.17 0.31
CA VAL A 30 -2.13 -4.33 1.78
C VAL A 30 -2.95 -3.20 2.38
N MET A 31 -2.67 -1.95 2.00
CA MET A 31 -3.46 -0.80 2.47
C MET A 31 -4.91 -0.87 2.01
N LEU A 32 -5.15 -1.23 0.74
CA LEU A 32 -6.51 -1.39 0.20
C LEU A 32 -7.31 -2.41 1.01
N ILE A 33 -6.70 -3.55 1.35
CA ILE A 33 -7.31 -4.57 2.22
C ILE A 33 -7.59 -4.00 3.61
N GLY A 34 -6.61 -3.28 4.19
CA GLY A 34 -6.77 -2.63 5.50
C GLY A 34 -7.94 -1.65 5.55
N TRP A 35 -8.19 -0.91 4.48
CA TRP A 35 -9.31 0.04 4.40
C TRP A 35 -10.68 -0.61 4.53
N PHE A 36 -10.86 -1.89 4.17
CA PHE A 36 -12.14 -2.59 4.37
C PHE A 36 -12.54 -2.74 5.84
N PHE A 37 -11.58 -2.72 6.77
CA PHE A 37 -11.85 -2.84 8.20
C PHE A 37 -12.14 -1.50 8.89
N SER A 38 -12.11 -0.40 8.14
CA SER A 38 -12.33 0.95 8.68
C SER A 38 -13.78 1.22 9.13
N TRP A 39 -14.74 0.37 8.73
CA TRP A 39 -16.15 0.51 9.13
C TRP A 39 -16.40 0.23 10.62
N VAL A 40 -15.46 -0.38 11.34
CA VAL A 40 -15.64 -0.76 12.75
C VAL A 40 -15.49 0.49 13.61
N PRO A 41 -16.48 0.88 14.42
CA PRO A 41 -16.35 2.06 15.29
C PRO A 41 -15.15 1.95 16.22
N ILE A 42 -14.52 3.09 16.52
CA ILE A 42 -13.32 3.21 17.38
C ILE A 42 -12.08 2.54 16.76
N PHE A 43 -12.04 1.21 16.68
CA PHE A 43 -10.86 0.47 16.18
C PHE A 43 -10.62 0.69 14.69
N GLY A 44 -11.67 0.64 13.87
CA GLY A 44 -11.56 0.89 12.43
C GLY A 44 -11.18 2.34 12.13
N TRP A 45 -11.60 3.29 12.96
CA TRP A 45 -11.21 4.71 12.81
C TRP A 45 -9.75 4.95 13.17
N LEU A 46 -9.25 4.33 14.25
CA LEU A 46 -7.82 4.35 14.59
C LEU A 46 -6.98 3.70 13.50
N LEU A 47 -7.45 2.57 12.95
CA LEU A 47 -6.81 1.91 11.81
C LEU A 47 -6.81 2.83 10.58
N ALA A 48 -7.93 3.48 10.26
CA ALA A 48 -8.02 4.41 9.13
C ALA A 48 -7.03 5.58 9.26
N LEU A 49 -6.87 6.12 10.48
CA LEU A 49 -5.87 7.16 10.74
C LEU A 49 -4.44 6.66 10.53
N ALA A 50 -4.11 5.46 11.02
CA ALA A 50 -2.81 4.85 10.81
C ALA A 50 -2.52 4.57 9.32
N LEU A 51 -3.51 4.02 8.60
CA LEU A 51 -3.43 3.78 7.15
C LEU A 51 -3.27 5.08 6.36
N PHE A 52 -3.92 6.16 6.79
CA PHE A 52 -3.76 7.48 6.17
C PHE A 52 -2.33 8.03 6.34
N ILE A 53 -1.73 7.88 7.53
CA ILE A 53 -0.32 8.26 7.77
C ILE A 53 0.61 7.43 6.89
N PHE A 54 0.42 6.12 6.84
CA PHE A 54 1.20 5.24 5.98
C PHE A 54 1.04 5.57 4.50
N TRP A 55 -0.16 5.94 4.06
CA TRP A 55 -0.40 6.38 2.70
C TRP A 55 0.42 7.62 2.34
N ILE A 56 0.47 8.64 3.21
CA ILE A 56 1.31 9.83 3.00
C ILE A 56 2.79 9.44 2.86
N MET A 57 3.29 8.60 3.77
CA MET A 57 4.68 8.11 3.70
C MET A 57 4.97 7.35 2.40
N ALA A 58 4.02 6.52 1.95
CA ALA A 58 4.13 5.78 0.69
C ALA A 58 4.21 6.73 -0.52
N VAL A 59 3.33 7.73 -0.56
CA VAL A 59 3.30 8.75 -1.63
C VAL A 59 4.61 9.54 -1.67
N ILE A 60 5.12 9.98 -0.53
CA ILE A 60 6.43 10.65 -0.44
C ILE A 60 7.54 9.73 -0.97
N SER A 61 7.55 8.44 -0.60
CA SER A 61 8.55 7.48 -1.07
C SER A 61 8.52 7.32 -2.59
N VAL A 62 7.32 7.31 -3.20
CA VAL A 62 7.16 7.25 -4.67
C VAL A 62 7.73 8.48 -5.34
N PHE A 63 7.41 9.68 -4.84
CA PHE A 63 7.94 10.93 -5.40
C PHE A 63 9.47 11.03 -5.26
N GLN A 64 10.04 10.41 -4.23
CA GLN A 64 11.48 10.32 -4.05
C GLN A 64 12.14 9.19 -4.87
N GLY A 65 11.36 8.36 -5.58
CA GLY A 65 11.89 7.21 -6.32
C GLY A 65 12.46 6.10 -5.43
N LYS A 66 12.08 6.05 -4.15
CA LYS A 66 12.62 5.10 -3.16
C LYS A 66 11.66 3.96 -2.91
N MET A 67 12.18 2.74 -2.86
CA MET A 67 11.47 1.55 -2.39
C MET A 67 11.68 1.38 -0.89
N LYS A 68 11.03 2.25 -0.09
CA LYS A 68 11.12 2.20 1.38
C LYS A 68 9.97 1.36 1.95
N PRO A 69 10.23 0.27 2.68
CA PRO A 69 9.17 -0.46 3.35
C PRO A 69 8.54 0.40 4.45
N LEU A 70 7.22 0.39 4.51
CA LEU A 70 6.45 1.00 5.57
C LEU A 70 6.40 0.03 6.76
N PRO A 71 6.43 0.51 8.01
CA PRO A 71 6.29 -0.36 9.18
C PRO A 71 5.04 -1.23 9.06
N ILE A 72 5.14 -2.53 9.34
CA ILE A 72 4.07 -3.55 9.26
C ILE A 72 3.59 -3.81 7.81
N ILE A 73 3.26 -2.77 7.05
CA ILE A 73 2.74 -2.87 5.69
C ILE A 73 3.79 -3.43 4.73
N GLY A 74 5.06 -3.04 4.87
CA GLY A 74 6.18 -3.59 4.11
C GLY A 74 6.31 -5.09 4.33
N ASP A 75 6.34 -5.53 5.58
CA ASP A 75 6.48 -6.96 5.94
C ASP A 75 5.32 -7.81 5.43
N LEU A 76 4.10 -7.26 5.44
CA LEU A 76 2.92 -7.91 4.85
C LEU A 76 3.01 -7.94 3.31
N ALA A 77 3.48 -6.86 2.69
CA ALA A 77 3.60 -6.74 1.24
C ALA A 77 4.69 -7.68 0.66
N GLU A 78 5.77 -7.92 1.40
CA GLU A 78 6.84 -8.84 0.98
C GLU A 78 6.37 -10.30 0.92
N LYS A 79 5.37 -10.67 1.72
CA LYS A 79 4.78 -12.03 1.71
C LYS A 79 3.87 -12.27 0.50
N ILE A 80 3.54 -11.23 -0.27
CA ILE A 80 2.68 -11.33 -1.45
C ILE A 80 3.51 -11.85 -2.64
N ASN A 81 3.36 -13.14 -2.95
CA ASN A 81 4.08 -13.82 -4.03
C ASN A 81 3.24 -13.87 -5.31
N ILE A 82 3.31 -12.79 -6.08
CA ILE A 82 2.71 -12.56 -7.41
C ILE A 82 3.66 -11.71 -8.25
#